data_AF-A0A8S9ZD13-F1
#
_entry.id   AF-A0A8S9ZD13-F1
#
_cell.length_a   1.000
_cell.length_b   1.000
_cell.length_c   1.000
_cell.angle_alpha   90.00
_cell.angle_beta   90.00
_cell.angle_gamma   90.00
#
_symmetry.space_group_name_H-M   'P 1'
#
loop_
_entity.id
_entity.type
_entity.pdbx_description
1 polymer ?
#
loop_
_entity_poly.entity_id
_entity_poly.type
_entity_poly.pdbx_seq_one_letter_code
_entity_poly.pdbx_strand_id
1 'polypeptide(L)'
;MDCGTPGRRSNEDIETAWQRCALDYNCSIQCINAYMNRYLSLCNKPNANTCEKVSRIHNGGPYGCSAQRTDIYWQSVSQCYGEKK
;
A
#
# COMPACT_ATOMS: atom_id res chain seq x y z
N MET A 1 -11.97 -1.55 0.13
CA MET A 1 -12.78 -1.72 -1.10
C MET A 1 -11.89 -1.98 -2.32
N ASP A 2 -10.94 -1.09 -2.64
CA ASP A 2 -10.12 -1.20 -3.87
C ASP A 2 -9.17 -2.40 -3.95
N CYS A 3 -8.80 -2.98 -2.81
CA CYS A 3 -7.98 -4.19 -2.73
C CYS A 3 -8.81 -5.50 -2.74
N GLY A 4 -10.10 -5.44 -3.05
CA GLY A 4 -10.95 -6.64 -3.18
C GLY A 4 -11.51 -7.21 -1.87
N THR A 5 -11.43 -6.47 -0.77
CA THR A 5 -11.98 -6.85 0.56
C THR A 5 -11.53 -8.24 1.04
N PRO A 6 -10.21 -8.53 1.09
CA PRO A 6 -9.72 -9.82 1.56
C PRO A 6 -10.19 -10.11 2.99
N GLY A 7 -10.41 -11.39 3.29
CA GLY A 7 -10.84 -11.84 4.62
C GLY A 7 -12.30 -11.59 4.98
N ARG A 8 -13.06 -10.84 4.18
CA ARG A 8 -14.50 -10.61 4.38
C ARG A 8 -15.29 -11.89 4.14
N ARG A 9 -16.16 -12.26 5.08
CA ARG A 9 -17.05 -13.42 5.01
C ARG A 9 -18.38 -13.05 4.35
N SER A 10 -19.12 -14.07 3.89
CA SER A 10 -20.47 -13.87 3.36
C SER A 10 -21.36 -13.20 4.41
N ASN A 11 -22.12 -12.18 4.00
CA ASN A 11 -22.99 -11.37 4.85
C ASN A 11 -22.30 -10.65 6.04
N GLU A 12 -20.96 -10.60 6.08
CA GLU A 12 -20.24 -9.81 7.09
C GLU A 12 -20.30 -8.32 6.73
N ASP A 13 -20.40 -7.46 7.74
CA ASP A 13 -20.30 -6.02 7.55
C ASP A 13 -18.90 -5.60 7.06
N ILE A 14 -18.82 -4.55 6.24
CA ILE A 14 -17.54 -4.14 5.62
C ILE A 14 -16.61 -3.48 6.64
N GLU A 15 -17.13 -2.71 7.59
CA GLU A 15 -16.35 -2.04 8.63
C GLU A 15 -15.69 -3.08 9.53
N THR A 16 -16.48 -4.06 9.96
CA THR A 16 -15.98 -5.19 10.76
C THR A 16 -14.89 -5.97 10.04
N ALA A 17 -15.10 -6.27 8.75
CA ALA A 17 -14.17 -7.08 7.97
C ALA A 17 -12.83 -6.38 7.72
N TRP A 18 -12.83 -5.10 7.32
CA TRP A 18 -11.58 -4.40 7.01
C TRP A 18 -10.74 -4.17 8.26
N GLN A 19 -11.36 -3.85 9.40
CA GLN A 19 -10.65 -3.64 10.67
C GLN A 19 -9.96 -4.93 11.11
N ARG A 20 -10.67 -6.07 11.07
CA ARG A 20 -10.10 -7.39 11.35
C ARG A 20 -8.94 -7.70 10.40
N CYS A 21 -9.11 -7.43 9.10
CA CYS A 21 -8.08 -7.68 8.11
C CYS A 21 -6.84 -6.80 8.30
N ALA A 22 -7.01 -5.54 8.69
CA ALA A 22 -5.91 -4.62 8.95
C ALA A 22 -5.04 -5.02 10.16
N LEU A 23 -5.62 -5.75 11.11
CA LEU A 23 -4.92 -6.28 12.29
C LEU A 23 -4.29 -7.66 12.05
N ASP A 24 -4.61 -8.32 10.93
CA ASP A 24 -4.02 -9.60 10.54
C ASP A 24 -2.94 -9.39 9.48
N TYR A 25 -1.71 -9.81 9.77
CA TYR A 25 -0.57 -9.62 8.86
C TYR A 25 -0.81 -10.24 7.47
N ASN A 26 -1.36 -11.45 7.42
CA ASN A 26 -1.56 -12.14 6.15
C ASN A 26 -2.66 -11.49 5.31
N CYS A 27 -3.75 -11.08 5.94
CA CYS A 27 -4.87 -10.41 5.29
C CYS A 27 -4.49 -9.00 4.83
N SER A 28 -3.81 -8.23 5.67
CA SER A 28 -3.33 -6.90 5.32
C SER A 28 -2.36 -6.95 4.13
N ILE A 29 -1.42 -7.89 4.10
CA ILE A 29 -0.51 -8.07 2.96
C ILE A 29 -1.25 -8.47 1.68
N GLN A 30 -2.30 -9.31 1.75
CA GLN A 30 -3.14 -9.58 0.59
C GLN A 30 -3.80 -8.30 0.04
N CYS A 31 -4.29 -7.44 0.93
CA CYS A 31 -4.85 -6.15 0.52
C CYS A 31 -3.79 -5.26 -0.13
N ILE A 32 -2.58 -5.15 0.44
CA ILE A 32 -1.48 -4.37 -0.15
C ILE A 32 -1.12 -4.90 -1.54
N ASN A 33 -0.94 -6.22 -1.69
CA ASN A 33 -0.59 -6.82 -2.98
C ASN A 33 -1.67 -6.58 -4.03
N ALA A 34 -2.95 -6.75 -3.69
CA ALA A 34 -4.05 -6.47 -4.60
C ALA A 34 -4.13 -4.98 -4.98
N TYR A 35 -3.93 -4.08 -4.02
CA TYR A 35 -3.93 -2.64 -4.27
C TYR A 35 -2.76 -2.22 -5.19
N MET A 36 -1.56 -2.77 -4.96
CA MET A 36 -0.40 -2.49 -5.80
C MET A 36 -0.56 -3.11 -7.19
N ASN A 37 -1.07 -4.33 -7.31
CA ASN A 37 -1.39 -4.91 -8.63
C ASN A 37 -2.33 -4.03 -9.45
N ARG A 38 -3.25 -3.32 -8.78
CA ARG A 38 -4.20 -2.41 -9.44
C ARG A 38 -3.58 -1.07 -9.84
N TYR A 39 -2.66 -0.51 -9.04
CA TYR A 39 -2.25 0.89 -9.20
C TYR A 39 -0.75 1.12 -9.45
N LEU A 40 0.10 0.11 -9.30
CA LEU A 40 1.55 0.29 -9.46
C LEU A 40 1.94 0.74 -10.87
N SER A 41 1.17 0.33 -11.90
CA SER A 41 1.36 0.76 -13.29
C SER A 41 1.11 2.26 -13.51
N LEU A 42 0.42 2.94 -12.61
CA LEU A 42 0.20 4.40 -12.68
C LEU A 42 1.43 5.21 -12.24
N CYS A 43 2.45 4.54 -11.69
CA CYS A 43 3.65 5.18 -11.18
C CYS A 43 4.75 5.28 -12.23
N ASN A 44 4.79 6.44 -12.89
CA ASN A 44 5.75 6.76 -13.96
C ASN A 44 6.98 7.54 -13.47
N LYS A 45 7.27 7.55 -12.15
CA LYS A 45 8.42 8.29 -11.63
C LYS A 45 9.74 7.69 -12.15
N PRO A 46 10.59 8.47 -12.83
CA PRO A 46 11.90 8.03 -13.26
C PRO A 46 12.76 7.62 -12.07
N ASN A 47 13.57 6.57 -12.22
CA ASN A 47 14.55 6.10 -11.24
C ASN A 47 14.00 5.63 -9.87
N ALA A 48 12.69 5.64 -9.65
CA ALA A 48 12.09 5.10 -8.42
C ALA A 48 12.18 3.56 -8.42
N ASN A 49 12.77 2.98 -7.38
CA ASN A 49 12.76 1.53 -7.18
C ASN A 49 11.37 1.05 -6.70
N THR A 50 11.13 -0.26 -6.73
CA THR A 50 9.82 -0.83 -6.36
C THR A 50 9.37 -0.42 -4.95
N CYS A 51 10.27 -0.35 -3.97
CA CYS A 51 9.94 0.06 -2.60
C CYS A 51 9.48 1.51 -2.53
N GLU A 52 10.13 2.43 -3.25
CA GLU A 52 9.68 3.82 -3.35
C GLU A 52 8.27 3.89 -3.95
N LYS A 53 8.05 3.20 -5.08
CA LYS A 53 6.76 3.21 -5.78
C LYS A 53 5.63 2.72 -4.86
N VAL A 54 5.82 1.57 -4.22
CA VAL A 54 4.86 0.98 -3.29
C VAL A 54 4.61 1.90 -2.10
N SER A 55 5.65 2.44 -1.48
CA SER A 55 5.53 3.34 -0.31
C SER A 55 4.71 4.57 -0.64
N ARG A 56 4.97 5.19 -1.78
CA ARG A 56 4.32 6.44 -2.19
C ARG A 56 2.88 6.22 -2.64
N ILE A 57 2.58 5.11 -3.30
CA ILE A 57 1.19 4.72 -3.61
C ILE A 57 0.42 4.37 -2.34
N HIS A 58 1.04 3.65 -1.39
CA HIS A 58 0.38 3.29 -0.14
C HIS A 58 0.02 4.53 0.68
N ASN A 59 0.91 5.52 0.75
CA ASN A 59 0.66 6.78 1.46
C ASN A 59 -0.28 7.73 0.70
N GLY A 60 -0.16 7.82 -0.63
CA GLY A 60 -0.81 8.86 -1.42
C GLY A 60 -2.01 8.42 -2.26
N GLY A 61 -2.37 7.14 -2.22
CA GLY A 61 -3.40 6.55 -3.08
C GLY A 61 -2.89 6.27 -4.51
N PRO A 62 -3.81 6.06 -5.49
CA PRO A 62 -3.46 5.58 -6.83
C PRO A 62 -2.43 6.45 -7.58
N TYR A 63 -2.47 7.77 -7.33
CA TYR A 63 -1.56 8.74 -7.95
C TYR A 63 -0.48 9.26 -6.98
N GLY A 64 -0.31 8.59 -5.83
CA GLY A 64 0.62 9.00 -4.79
C GLY A 64 2.07 9.07 -5.26
N CYS A 65 2.46 8.23 -6.22
CA CYS A 65 3.80 8.23 -6.79
C CYS A 65 4.18 9.52 -7.55
N SER A 66 3.22 10.27 -8.08
CA SER A 66 3.49 11.54 -8.76
C SER A 66 3.33 12.74 -7.82
N ALA A 67 2.80 12.54 -6.61
CA ALA A 67 2.49 13.61 -5.68
C ALA A 67 3.70 13.94 -4.78
N GLN A 68 4.22 15.17 -4.83
CA GLN A 68 5.37 15.59 -4.04
C GLN A 68 5.17 15.38 -2.51
N ARG A 69 3.92 15.49 -2.02
CA ARG A 69 3.58 15.25 -0.60
C ARG A 69 4.00 13.87 -0.07
N THR A 70 4.18 12.87 -0.94
CA THR A 70 4.57 11.51 -0.53
C THR A 70 6.08 11.31 -0.50
N ASP A 71 6.89 12.29 -0.96
CA ASP A 71 8.35 12.19 -0.94
C ASP A 71 8.88 12.10 0.50
N ILE A 72 8.32 12.86 1.44
CA ILE A 72 8.73 12.82 2.86
C ILE A 72 8.43 11.47 3.52
N TYR A 73 7.32 10.82 3.10
CA TYR A 73 6.98 9.48 3.54
C TYR A 73 8.02 8.46 3.03
N TRP A 74 8.38 8.53 1.75
CA TRP A 74 9.44 7.68 1.20
C TRP A 74 10.79 7.92 1.88
N GLN A 75 11.19 9.17 2.14
CA GLN A 75 12.42 9.46 2.88
C GLN A 75 12.45 8.75 4.23
N SER A 76 11.33 8.79 4.97
CA SER A 76 11.21 8.10 6.25
C SER A 76 11.31 6.58 6.10
N VAL A 77 10.59 5.98 5.15
CA VAL A 77 10.66 4.53 4.88
C VAL A 77 12.06 4.10 4.42
N SER A 78 12.74 4.91 3.61
CA SER A 78 14.05 4.60 3.06
C SER A 78 15.13 4.47 4.14
N GLN A 79 14.98 5.18 5.26
CA GLN A 79 15.86 5.05 6.43
C GLN A 79 15.72 3.65 7.04
N CYS A 80 14.49 3.18 7.27
CA CYS A 80 14.24 1.82 7.78
C CYS A 80 14.66 0.73 6.78
N TYR A 81 14.53 1.00 5.48
CA TYR A 81 14.91 0.06 4.41
C TYR A 81 16.44 -0.15 4.32
N GLY A 82 17.22 0.89 4.59
CA GLY A 82 18.69 0.85 4.60
C GLY A 82 19.28 0.34 5.92
N GLU A 83 18.52 0.35 7.02
CA GLU A 83 18.94 -0.12 8.35
C GLU A 83 18.87 -1.65 8.50
N LYS A 84 19.44 -2.40 7.56
CA LYS A 84 19.92 -3.74 7.89
C LYS A 84 21.14 -3.61 8.82
N LYS A 85 20.88 -3.53 10.13
CA LYS A 85 21.83 -3.96 11.15
C LYS A 85 21.74 -5.48 11.32
#